data_AF-A0A518AQZ0-F1
#
_entry.id   AF-A0A518AQZ0-F1
#
_cell.length_a   1.000
_cell.length_b   1.000
_cell.length_c   1.000
_cell.angle_alpha   90.00
_cell.angle_beta   90.00
_cell.angle_gamma   90.00
#
_symmetry.space_group_name_H-M   'P 1'
#
loop_
_entity.id
_entity.type
_entity.pdbx_description
1 polymer ?
#
loop_
_entity_poly.entity_id
_entity_poly.type
_entity_poly.pdbx_seq_one_letter_code
_entity_poly.pdbx_strand_id
1 'polypeptide(L)'
;MTNCSTRPIEWQEGEQRLTKGWLSSRTPTQFLVVEPKKVAEKLEVRLGSKPRAESSFQHGAELVLVQDDEGDWYSAENTPTGEVFSLSKIDRTKAVTLLRKTLRDREPQLPAGLDSVDGSSILWSGNRRYRYYRRNGVSYEDSLASNSLLMTRWEELLGVSGTPALDLPARSYVMVSDSTLVPVEKNLEAVEDSSVHLVIGRW
;
A
#
# COMPACT_ATOMS: atom_id res chain seq x y z
N MET A 1 8.35 35.99 -15.28
CA MET A 1 7.01 36.42 -14.84
C MET A 1 6.03 36.12 -15.96
N THR A 2 5.27 35.02 -15.84
CA THR A 2 4.36 34.56 -16.90
C THR A 2 3.00 35.19 -16.68
N ASN A 3 2.52 35.98 -17.64
CA ASN A 3 1.23 36.66 -17.59
C ASN A 3 0.08 35.67 -17.39
N CYS A 4 -0.61 35.76 -16.26
CA CYS A 4 -1.90 35.10 -16.06
C CYS A 4 -2.92 35.85 -16.91
N SER A 5 -3.26 35.30 -18.08
CA SER A 5 -4.25 35.88 -18.97
C SER A 5 -5.65 35.68 -18.40
N THR A 6 -6.24 36.76 -17.90
CA THR A 6 -7.65 36.80 -17.49
C THR A 6 -8.54 36.52 -18.71
N ARG A 7 -9.32 35.44 -18.67
CA ARG A 7 -10.20 35.04 -19.79
C ARG A 7 -11.60 35.56 -19.53
N PRO A 8 -12.16 36.42 -20.40
CA PRO A 8 -13.51 36.94 -20.21
C PRO A 8 -14.54 35.83 -20.44
N ILE A 9 -15.47 35.71 -19.50
CA ILE A 9 -16.70 34.92 -19.67
C ILE A 9 -17.83 35.93 -19.92
N GLU A 10 -18.59 35.72 -20.98
CA GLU A 10 -19.73 36.57 -21.32
C GLU A 10 -21.04 35.86 -20.96
N TRP A 11 -21.96 36.64 -20.40
CA TRP A 11 -23.31 36.22 -20.08
C TRP A 11 -24.25 36.84 -21.11
N GLN A 12 -24.93 36.01 -21.89
CA GLN A 12 -25.95 36.44 -22.85
C GLN A 12 -27.20 35.58 -22.69
N GLU A 13 -28.36 36.23 -22.58
CA GLU A 13 -29.68 35.56 -22.55
C GLU A 13 -29.83 34.47 -21.46
N GLY A 14 -29.17 34.65 -20.32
CA GLY A 14 -29.19 33.68 -19.22
C GLY A 14 -28.28 32.46 -19.43
N GLU A 15 -27.55 32.41 -20.54
CA GLU A 15 -26.55 31.39 -20.82
C GLU A 15 -25.13 31.94 -20.62
N GLN A 16 -24.27 31.12 -20.02
CA GLN A 16 -22.85 31.41 -19.88
C GLN A 16 -22.11 30.90 -21.12
N ARG A 17 -21.46 31.80 -21.87
CA ARG A 17 -20.72 31.43 -23.09
C ARG A 17 -19.24 31.77 -22.95
N LEU A 18 -18.40 30.81 -23.31
CA LEU A 18 -16.96 31.02 -23.48
C LEU A 18 -16.69 31.53 -24.88
N THR A 19 -16.14 32.73 -24.98
CA THR A 19 -15.87 33.40 -26.25
C THR A 19 -14.61 32.86 -26.94
N LYS A 20 -13.69 32.20 -26.21
CA LYS A 20 -12.52 31.53 -26.79
C LYS A 20 -11.92 30.46 -25.87
N GLY A 21 -11.52 29.32 -26.47
CA GLY A 21 -10.77 28.25 -25.80
C GLY A 21 -11.64 27.29 -24.98
N TRP A 22 -11.00 26.28 -24.38
CA TRP A 22 -11.64 25.34 -23.47
C TRP A 22 -11.59 25.88 -22.03
N LEU A 23 -12.62 25.63 -21.22
CA LEU A 23 -12.54 25.79 -19.77
C LEU A 23 -11.29 25.04 -19.29
N SER A 24 -10.36 25.74 -18.65
CA SER A 24 -9.24 25.07 -17.98
C SER A 24 -9.84 24.15 -16.93
N SER A 25 -9.73 22.83 -17.15
CA SER A 25 -10.17 21.81 -16.21
C SER A 25 -9.66 22.21 -14.83
N ARG A 26 -10.58 22.53 -13.91
CA ARG A 26 -10.23 23.03 -12.57
C ARG A 26 -9.74 21.93 -11.62
N THR A 27 -9.46 20.74 -12.14
CA THR A 27 -8.81 19.70 -11.37
C THR A 27 -7.91 18.92 -12.34
N PRO A 28 -6.58 19.02 -12.25
CA PRO A 28 -5.72 18.00 -12.84
C PRO A 28 -5.98 16.72 -12.05
N THR A 29 -6.93 15.90 -12.50
CA THR A 29 -7.07 14.54 -11.99
C THR A 29 -5.85 13.78 -12.48
N GLN A 30 -4.84 13.67 -11.62
CA GLN A 30 -3.68 12.83 -11.87
C GLN A 30 -4.12 11.38 -11.59
N PHE A 31 -4.23 10.58 -12.65
CA PHE A 31 -4.48 9.15 -12.52
C PHE A 31 -3.13 8.45 -12.38
N LEU A 32 -2.87 7.87 -11.21
CA LEU A 32 -1.82 6.87 -11.05
C LEU A 32 -2.39 5.54 -11.57
N VAL A 33 -1.89 5.09 -12.72
CA VAL A 33 -2.22 3.74 -13.23
C VAL A 33 -1.15 2.80 -12.71
N VAL A 34 -1.54 1.85 -11.86
CA VAL A 34 -0.68 0.76 -11.42
C VAL A 34 -1.09 -0.49 -12.18
N GLU A 35 -0.21 -0.99 -13.03
CA GLU A 35 -0.44 -2.25 -13.74
C GLU A 35 0.11 -3.43 -12.93
N PRO A 36 -0.73 -4.40 -12.52
CA PRO A 36 -0.23 -5.61 -11.90
C PRO A 36 0.53 -6.44 -12.94
N LYS A 37 1.82 -6.69 -12.70
CA LYS A 37 2.64 -7.55 -13.55
C LYS A 37 2.95 -8.87 -12.85
N LYS A 38 3.02 -9.94 -13.66
CA LYS A 38 3.60 -11.19 -13.17
C LYS A 38 5.10 -11.02 -13.07
N VAL A 39 5.63 -11.25 -11.88
CA VAL A 39 7.05 -11.25 -11.58
C VAL A 39 7.55 -12.68 -11.46
N ALA A 40 8.80 -12.90 -11.88
CA ALA A 40 9.49 -14.18 -11.72
C ALA A 40 10.27 -14.24 -10.39
N GLU A 41 10.46 -13.07 -9.78
CA GLU A 41 11.09 -12.85 -8.49
C GLU A 41 10.34 -13.60 -7.39
N LYS A 42 11.10 -14.37 -6.62
CA LYS A 42 10.65 -15.26 -5.56
C LYS A 42 11.72 -15.39 -4.47
N LEU A 43 11.29 -15.87 -3.31
CA LEU A 43 12.17 -16.30 -2.25
C LEU A 43 12.32 -17.83 -2.30
N GLU A 44 13.53 -18.32 -2.55
CA GLU A 44 13.81 -19.76 -2.45
C GLU A 44 14.29 -20.09 -1.04
N VAL A 45 13.51 -20.87 -0.31
CA VAL A 45 13.79 -21.20 1.08
C VAL A 45 14.21 -22.67 1.19
N ARG A 46 15.26 -22.92 1.99
CA ARG A 46 15.74 -24.26 2.32
C ARG A 46 15.82 -24.41 3.83
N LEU A 47 14.82 -25.07 4.40
CA LEU A 47 14.79 -25.40 5.82
C LEU A 47 15.40 -26.79 6.04
N GLY A 48 16.36 -26.87 6.96
CA GLY A 48 17.13 -28.07 7.26
C GLY A 48 18.02 -27.80 8.47
N SER A 49 19.17 -28.48 8.58
CA SER A 49 20.10 -28.24 9.69
C SER A 49 20.68 -26.82 9.73
N LYS A 50 20.72 -26.15 8.57
CA LYS A 50 21.11 -24.75 8.41
C LYS A 50 20.04 -24.04 7.57
N PRO A 51 18.97 -23.53 8.21
CA PRO A 51 17.92 -22.79 7.52
C PRO A 51 18.50 -21.59 6.77
N ARG A 52 18.15 -21.46 5.50
CA ARG A 52 18.63 -20.37 4.63
C ARG A 52 17.61 -20.04 3.55
N ALA A 53 17.71 -18.84 3.01
CA ALA A 53 16.92 -18.43 1.86
C ALA A 53 17.77 -17.64 0.85
N GLU A 54 17.30 -17.60 -0.38
CA GLU A 54 17.88 -16.85 -1.49
C GLU A 54 16.79 -15.95 -2.09
N SER A 55 17.08 -14.67 -2.17
CA SER A 55 16.17 -13.67 -2.73
C SER A 55 16.54 -13.39 -4.18
N SER A 56 15.59 -13.55 -5.10
CA SER A 56 15.73 -13.07 -6.48
C SER A 56 15.14 -11.67 -6.69
N PHE A 57 14.72 -11.00 -5.61
CA PHE A 57 14.27 -9.61 -5.66
C PHE A 57 15.44 -8.66 -5.90
N GLN A 58 15.17 -7.54 -6.58
CA GLN A 58 16.19 -6.56 -6.98
C GLN A 58 16.72 -5.73 -5.81
N HIS A 59 16.03 -5.76 -4.68
CA HIS A 59 16.39 -5.03 -3.47
C HIS A 59 16.47 -5.98 -2.27
N GLY A 60 17.27 -5.59 -1.29
CA GLY A 60 17.32 -6.25 0.01
C GLY A 60 16.01 -6.07 0.77
N ALA A 61 15.86 -6.83 1.85
CA ALA A 61 14.72 -6.73 2.74
C ALA A 61 15.21 -6.36 4.14
N GLU A 62 14.49 -5.44 4.79
CA GLU A 62 14.71 -5.14 6.19
C GLU A 62 14.30 -6.32 7.06
N LEU A 63 13.21 -7.00 6.70
CA LEU A 63 12.67 -8.14 7.42
C LEU A 63 12.20 -9.21 6.44
N VAL A 64 12.60 -10.45 6.71
CA VAL A 64 12.08 -11.66 6.07
C VAL A 64 11.53 -12.56 7.17
N LEU A 65 10.26 -12.93 7.05
CA LEU A 65 9.60 -13.93 7.90
C LEU A 65 9.17 -15.10 7.02
N VAL A 66 9.42 -16.32 7.49
CA VAL A 66 9.12 -17.55 6.76
C VAL A 66 8.39 -18.48 7.70
N GLN A 67 7.29 -19.05 7.23
CA GLN A 67 6.55 -20.12 7.89
C GLN A 67 6.74 -21.41 7.11
N ASP A 68 6.99 -22.51 7.81
CA ASP A 68 7.14 -23.83 7.20
C ASP A 68 5.82 -24.62 7.12
N ASP A 69 5.94 -25.93 6.83
CA ASP A 69 4.83 -26.87 6.75
C ASP A 69 4.23 -27.22 8.12
N GLU A 70 5.02 -27.12 9.19
CA GLU A 70 4.64 -27.44 10.56
C GLU A 70 4.12 -26.21 11.33
N GLY A 71 4.24 -25.02 10.72
CA GLY A 71 3.85 -23.74 11.30
C GLY A 71 4.95 -23.07 12.12
N ASP A 72 6.17 -23.61 12.08
CA ASP A 72 7.34 -23.00 12.69
C ASP A 72 7.77 -21.74 11.92
N TRP A 73 8.26 -20.75 12.67
CA TRP A 73 8.66 -19.46 12.13
C TRP A 73 10.17 -19.31 12.07
N TYR A 74 10.62 -18.64 11.02
CA TYR A 74 12.02 -18.29 10.81
C TYR A 74 12.12 -16.83 10.39
N SER A 75 13.21 -16.17 10.77
CA SER A 75 13.45 -14.78 10.40
C SER A 75 14.87 -14.51 9.93
N ALA A 76 14.99 -13.50 9.08
CA ALA A 76 16.22 -12.77 8.83
C ALA A 76 15.92 -11.26 8.80
N GLU A 77 16.87 -10.46 9.28
CA GLU A 77 16.80 -9.00 9.27
C GLU A 77 17.95 -8.46 8.41
N ASN A 78 17.73 -7.35 7.70
CA ASN A 78 18.71 -6.67 6.85
C ASN A 78 19.39 -7.61 5.82
N THR A 79 18.57 -8.28 5.02
CA THR A 79 19.06 -9.25 4.04
C THR A 79 19.61 -8.55 2.80
N PRO A 80 20.78 -8.97 2.29
CA PRO A 80 21.36 -8.42 1.06
C PRO A 80 20.53 -8.75 -0.18
N THR A 81 20.71 -7.94 -1.23
CA THR A 81 20.14 -8.19 -2.57
C THR A 81 20.80 -9.40 -3.22
N GLY A 82 20.00 -10.31 -3.79
CA GLY A 82 20.51 -11.35 -4.70
C GLY A 82 21.40 -12.42 -4.06
N GLU A 83 21.51 -12.45 -2.73
CA GLU A 83 22.42 -13.33 -2.01
C GLU A 83 21.68 -14.33 -1.13
N VAL A 84 22.39 -15.41 -0.78
CA VAL A 84 21.92 -16.42 0.16
C VAL A 84 22.17 -15.90 1.58
N PHE A 85 21.13 -15.88 2.41
CA PHE A 85 21.20 -15.47 3.81
C PHE A 85 20.68 -16.57 4.74
N SER A 86 21.15 -16.53 5.99
CA SER A 86 20.75 -17.50 7.00
C SER A 86 19.44 -17.10 7.66
N LEU A 87 18.61 -18.09 7.97
CA LEU A 87 17.36 -17.92 8.68
C LEU A 87 17.52 -18.43 10.12
N SER A 88 17.01 -17.66 11.08
CA SER A 88 16.99 -18.05 12.49
C SER A 88 15.60 -18.49 12.90
N LYS A 89 15.48 -19.66 13.54
CA LYS A 89 14.20 -20.12 14.08
C LYS A 89 13.74 -19.18 15.19
N ILE A 90 12.48 -18.80 15.14
CA ILE A 90 11.82 -17.92 16.11
C ILE A 90 10.42 -18.45 16.41
N ASP A 91 9.83 -18.03 17.52
CA ASP A 91 8.41 -18.27 17.77
C ASP A 91 7.53 -17.24 17.04
N ARG A 92 6.24 -17.57 16.91
CA ARG A 92 5.25 -16.70 16.26
C ARG A 92 5.11 -15.34 16.94
N THR A 93 5.18 -15.29 18.28
CA THR A 93 5.05 -14.04 19.04
C THR A 93 6.17 -13.06 18.69
N LYS A 94 7.39 -13.56 18.55
CA LYS A 94 8.55 -12.80 18.10
C LYS A 94 8.39 -12.38 16.64
N ALA A 95 7.88 -13.25 15.76
CA ALA A 95 7.60 -12.90 14.36
C ALA A 95 6.62 -11.72 14.24
N VAL A 96 5.52 -11.76 15.00
CA VAL A 96 4.52 -10.68 15.08
C VAL A 96 5.14 -9.40 15.63
N THR A 97 5.99 -9.50 16.66
CA THR A 97 6.67 -8.36 17.27
C THR A 97 7.62 -7.68 16.29
N LEU A 98 8.41 -8.47 15.55
CA LEU A 98 9.31 -7.97 14.51
C LEU A 98 8.52 -7.27 13.40
N LEU A 99 7.46 -7.90 12.89
CA LEU A 99 6.62 -7.30 11.85
C LEU A 99 6.03 -5.96 12.32
N ARG A 100 5.40 -5.93 13.50
CA ARG A 100 4.81 -4.70 14.05
C ARG A 100 5.86 -3.62 14.24
N LYS A 101 7.05 -3.97 14.75
CA LYS A 101 8.16 -3.03 14.93
C LYS A 101 8.61 -2.41 13.60
N THR A 102 8.78 -3.24 12.56
CA THR A 102 9.20 -2.81 11.22
C THR A 102 8.15 -1.94 10.52
N LEU A 103 6.86 -2.16 10.81
CA LEU A 103 5.76 -1.43 10.17
C LEU A 103 5.24 -0.23 10.96
N ARG A 104 5.59 -0.08 12.24
CA ARG A 104 5.02 0.96 13.14
C ARG A 104 5.16 2.37 12.59
N ASP A 105 6.34 2.71 12.08
CA ASP A 105 6.65 4.09 11.65
C ASP A 105 6.29 4.32 10.17
N ARG A 106 5.52 3.39 9.60
CA ARG A 106 5.25 3.21 8.17
C ARG A 106 3.77 3.00 7.89
N GLU A 107 2.91 3.19 8.89
CA GLU A 107 1.47 3.02 8.72
C GLU A 107 0.94 3.96 7.62
N PRO A 108 0.12 3.47 6.68
CA PRO A 108 -0.44 4.32 5.63
C PRO A 108 -1.20 5.49 6.23
N GLN A 109 -0.76 6.71 5.93
CA GLN A 109 -1.41 7.95 6.37
C GLN A 109 -2.28 8.53 5.26
N LEU A 110 -3.31 9.30 5.66
CA LEU A 110 -4.07 10.10 4.72
C LEU A 110 -3.17 11.21 4.14
N PRO A 111 -3.28 11.51 2.83
CA PRO A 111 -2.57 12.64 2.25
C PRO A 111 -2.95 13.96 2.96
N ALA A 112 -1.94 14.78 3.25
CA ALA A 112 -2.14 16.07 3.90
C ALA A 112 -3.20 16.93 3.17
N GLY A 113 -4.17 17.44 3.92
CA GLY A 113 -5.25 18.27 3.40
C GLY A 113 -6.55 17.52 3.08
N LEU A 114 -6.57 16.19 3.18
CA LEU A 114 -7.81 15.40 3.17
C LEU A 114 -8.45 15.28 4.57
N ASP A 115 -7.68 15.57 5.63
CA ASP A 115 -8.10 15.50 7.05
C ASP A 115 -9.16 16.55 7.45
N SER A 116 -9.55 17.44 6.53
CA SER A 116 -10.43 18.59 6.81
C SER A 116 -11.61 18.73 5.84
N VAL A 117 -11.82 17.75 4.95
CA VAL A 117 -12.96 17.80 4.04
C VAL A 117 -14.19 17.27 4.78
N ASP A 118 -14.93 18.19 5.39
CA ASP A 118 -16.34 17.99 5.78
C ASP A 118 -17.06 17.26 4.64
N GLY A 119 -17.43 16.00 4.89
CA GLY A 119 -17.74 14.94 3.90
C GLY A 119 -18.92 15.16 2.95
N SER A 120 -19.00 16.31 2.29
CA SER A 120 -20.09 16.72 1.41
C SER A 120 -19.66 17.02 -0.03
N SER A 121 -18.38 17.24 -0.32
CA SER A 121 -17.93 17.76 -1.62
C SER A 121 -17.36 16.72 -2.60
N ILE A 122 -17.12 15.47 -2.17
CA ILE A 122 -16.54 14.42 -3.05
C ILE A 122 -17.62 13.53 -3.73
N LEU A 123 -18.90 13.67 -3.38
CA LEU A 123 -19.98 12.77 -3.82
C LEU A 123 -20.73 13.18 -5.09
N TRP A 124 -20.03 13.55 -6.17
CA TRP A 124 -20.66 13.76 -7.49
C TRP A 124 -20.28 12.77 -8.59
N SER A 125 -19.50 11.73 -8.29
CA SER A 125 -19.28 10.61 -9.22
C SER A 125 -19.56 9.24 -8.57
N GLY A 126 -20.84 8.87 -8.61
CA GLY A 126 -21.24 7.48 -8.88
C GLY A 126 -20.84 6.39 -7.90
N ASN A 127 -21.43 6.33 -6.70
CA ASN A 127 -21.75 5.04 -6.11
C ASN A 127 -22.88 5.10 -5.07
N ARG A 128 -24.09 4.68 -5.46
CA ARG A 128 -25.32 4.71 -4.63
C ARG A 128 -25.33 3.67 -3.48
N ARG A 129 -24.21 3.02 -3.14
CA ARG A 129 -24.13 2.05 -2.03
C ARG A 129 -23.74 2.65 -0.67
N TYR A 130 -23.41 3.94 -0.61
CA TYR A 130 -22.90 4.62 0.60
C TYR A 130 -23.96 5.19 1.55
N ARG A 131 -25.26 4.92 1.35
CA ARG A 131 -26.32 5.50 2.20
C ARG A 131 -26.65 4.67 3.46
N TYR A 132 -25.99 3.52 3.68
CA TYR A 132 -26.31 2.63 4.79
C TYR A 132 -25.51 2.88 6.09
N TYR A 133 -24.41 3.64 6.06
CA TYR A 133 -23.53 3.83 7.23
C TYR A 133 -23.86 5.03 8.12
N ARG A 134 -24.77 5.93 7.71
CA ARG A 134 -25.15 7.11 8.52
C ARG A 134 -26.06 6.80 9.72
N ARG A 135 -26.35 5.52 9.99
CA ARG A 135 -27.17 5.09 11.14
C ARG A 135 -26.35 4.57 12.33
N ASN A 136 -25.04 4.31 12.16
CA ASN A 136 -24.21 3.65 13.18
C ASN A 136 -23.03 4.49 13.71
N GLY A 137 -22.95 5.80 13.41
CA GLY A 137 -21.99 6.69 14.08
C GLY A 137 -20.50 6.45 13.77
N VAL A 138 -20.18 5.78 12.66
CA VAL A 138 -18.79 5.62 12.20
C VAL A 138 -18.33 6.91 11.50
N SER A 139 -17.18 7.45 11.92
CA SER A 139 -16.55 8.63 11.31
C SER A 139 -16.30 8.39 9.81
N TYR A 140 -16.52 9.41 9.00
CA TYR A 140 -16.29 9.37 7.54
C TYR A 140 -14.80 9.21 7.19
N GLU A 141 -13.91 9.62 8.09
CA GLU A 141 -12.45 9.50 7.98
C GLU A 141 -11.98 8.04 8.05
N ASP A 142 -12.58 7.25 8.96
CA ASP A 142 -12.34 5.80 9.00
C ASP A 142 -12.76 5.17 7.67
N SER A 143 -13.92 5.54 7.13
CA SER A 143 -14.55 4.84 5.99
C SER A 143 -13.78 4.90 4.66
N LEU A 144 -12.87 5.86 4.44
CA LEU A 144 -12.14 5.96 3.16
C LEU A 144 -10.81 5.20 3.18
N ALA A 145 -10.12 5.17 4.33
CA ALA A 145 -8.91 4.38 4.51
C ALA A 145 -9.23 2.92 4.91
N SER A 146 -10.12 2.69 5.89
CA SER A 146 -10.43 1.36 6.43
C SER A 146 -11.13 0.40 5.46
N ASN A 147 -11.76 0.91 4.39
CA ASN A 147 -12.42 0.07 3.37
C ASN A 147 -11.52 -0.27 2.17
N SER A 148 -10.25 0.17 2.16
CA SER A 148 -9.30 -0.27 1.16
C SER A 148 -8.90 -1.72 1.42
N LEU A 149 -8.93 -2.57 0.39
CA LEU A 149 -8.41 -3.95 0.48
C LEU A 149 -6.99 -4.00 1.04
N LEU A 150 -6.18 -2.96 0.78
CA LEU A 150 -4.84 -2.84 1.34
C LEU A 150 -4.87 -2.67 2.86
N MET A 151 -5.73 -1.80 3.39
CA MET A 151 -5.84 -1.58 4.84
C MET A 151 -6.45 -2.80 5.54
N THR A 152 -7.43 -3.47 4.93
CA THR A 152 -7.95 -4.74 5.46
C THR A 152 -6.84 -5.79 5.54
N ARG A 153 -6.04 -5.95 4.47
CA ARG A 153 -4.90 -6.89 4.47
C ARG A 153 -3.80 -6.51 5.47
N TRP A 154 -3.56 -5.21 5.63
CA TRP A 154 -2.63 -4.68 6.61
C TRP A 154 -3.07 -5.02 8.04
N GLU A 155 -4.33 -4.74 8.38
CA GLU A 155 -4.92 -5.05 9.69
C GLU A 155 -4.96 -6.56 9.96
N GLU A 156 -5.26 -7.38 8.96
CA GLU A 156 -5.22 -8.85 9.06
C GLU A 156 -3.80 -9.36 9.37
N LEU A 157 -2.79 -8.87 8.64
CA LEU A 157 -1.39 -9.24 8.88
C LEU A 157 -0.95 -8.86 10.30
N LEU A 158 -1.37 -7.68 10.76
CA LEU A 158 -1.03 -7.16 12.08
C LEU A 158 -1.91 -7.72 13.21
N GLY A 159 -3.01 -8.38 12.88
CA GLY A 159 -4.01 -8.93 13.81
C GLY A 159 -4.69 -7.85 14.66
N VAL A 160 -5.06 -6.72 14.05
CA VAL A 160 -5.71 -5.59 14.72
C VAL A 160 -7.25 -5.72 14.66
N SER A 161 -7.78 -6.42 13.65
CA SER A 161 -9.22 -6.56 13.37
C SER A 161 -9.87 -7.84 13.96
N GLY A 162 -9.29 -8.39 15.03
CA GLY A 162 -9.78 -9.62 15.68
C GLY A 162 -9.36 -10.92 14.99
N THR A 163 -8.63 -10.84 13.88
CA THR A 163 -7.91 -11.96 13.27
C THR A 163 -6.54 -12.16 13.94
N PRO A 164 -6.03 -13.40 14.02
CA PRO A 164 -4.67 -13.63 14.50
C PRO A 164 -3.64 -13.00 13.56
N ALA A 165 -2.67 -12.24 14.10
CA ALA A 165 -1.58 -11.68 13.31
C ALA A 165 -0.77 -12.79 12.61
N LEU A 166 -0.33 -12.55 11.37
CA LEU A 166 0.37 -13.55 10.55
C LEU A 166 -0.42 -14.87 10.41
N ASP A 167 -1.73 -14.80 10.17
CA ASP A 167 -2.55 -15.96 9.78
C ASP A 167 -2.34 -16.27 8.29
N LEU A 168 -1.20 -16.90 7.99
CA LEU A 168 -0.78 -17.26 6.64
C LEU A 168 -0.89 -18.77 6.43
N PRO A 169 -1.12 -19.23 5.19
CA PRO A 169 -1.08 -20.66 4.89
C PRO A 169 0.34 -21.21 5.08
N ALA A 170 0.46 -22.52 5.28
CA ALA A 170 1.75 -23.21 5.31
C ALA A 170 2.61 -22.88 4.09
N ARG A 171 3.95 -22.89 4.29
CA ARG A 171 4.95 -22.50 3.28
C ARG A 171 4.78 -21.09 2.73
N SER A 172 4.46 -20.15 3.61
CA SER A 172 4.36 -18.73 3.25
C SER A 172 5.57 -17.96 3.73
N TYR A 173 5.80 -16.81 3.11
CA TYR A 173 6.77 -15.82 3.58
C TYR A 173 6.21 -14.41 3.49
N VAL A 174 6.76 -13.53 4.32
CA VAL A 174 6.54 -12.08 4.30
C VAL A 174 7.91 -11.42 4.18
N MET A 175 8.06 -10.50 3.23
CA MET A 175 9.23 -9.64 3.11
C MET A 175 8.81 -8.18 3.23
N VAL A 176 9.59 -7.41 3.98
CA VAL A 176 9.41 -5.96 4.11
C VAL A 176 10.68 -5.26 3.63
N SER A 177 10.54 -4.27 2.77
CA SER A 177 11.64 -3.48 2.22
C SER A 177 11.33 -1.97 2.27
N ASP A 178 12.40 -1.18 2.20
CA ASP A 178 12.37 0.28 2.09
C ASP A 178 12.16 0.76 0.64
N SER A 179 12.28 -0.16 -0.32
CA SER A 179 12.23 0.12 -1.74
C SER A 179 11.37 -0.91 -2.47
N THR A 180 10.88 -0.51 -3.64
CA THR A 180 10.01 -1.33 -4.47
C THR A 180 10.68 -2.68 -4.83
N LEU A 181 10.25 -3.76 -4.19
CA LEU A 181 10.78 -5.12 -4.46
C LEU A 181 10.39 -5.67 -5.83
N VAL A 182 9.29 -5.14 -6.42
CA VAL A 182 8.69 -5.61 -7.68
C VAL A 182 8.57 -4.44 -8.65
N PRO A 183 9.08 -4.52 -9.89
CA PRO A 183 9.05 -3.40 -10.82
C PRO A 183 7.63 -2.85 -11.03
N VAL A 184 7.39 -1.61 -10.59
CA VAL A 184 6.17 -0.87 -10.89
C VAL A 184 6.49 0.10 -12.03
N GLU A 185 5.78 -0.03 -13.14
CA GLU A 185 5.90 0.93 -14.23
C GLU A 185 5.27 2.26 -13.79
N LYS A 186 6.12 3.25 -13.56
CA LYS A 186 5.69 4.61 -13.23
C LYS A 186 5.69 5.39 -14.54
N ASN A 187 4.50 5.75 -15.02
CA ASN A 187 4.34 6.62 -16.20
C ASN A 187 4.75 8.09 -15.95
N LEU A 188 5.31 8.38 -14.77
CA LEU A 188 5.72 9.69 -14.30
C LEU A 188 7.04 9.54 -13.54
N GLU A 189 7.87 10.59 -13.57
CA GLU A 189 9.02 10.73 -12.65
C GLU A 189 8.47 10.94 -11.22
N ALA A 190 8.09 9.85 -10.57
CA ALA A 190 7.60 9.85 -9.20
C ALA A 190 8.69 9.33 -8.26
N VAL A 191 9.02 10.14 -7.27
CA VAL A 191 9.90 9.76 -6.15
C VAL A 191 9.04 9.08 -5.09
N GLU A 192 9.51 7.94 -4.59
CA GLU A 192 8.86 7.29 -3.45
C GLU A 192 9.11 8.13 -2.21
N ASP A 193 8.03 8.50 -1.54
CA ASP A 193 8.08 9.14 -0.23
C ASP A 193 7.22 8.30 0.72
N SER A 194 7.77 8.04 1.91
CA SER A 194 7.07 7.39 3.03
C SER A 194 6.28 6.12 2.63
N SER A 195 6.90 5.29 1.78
CA SER A 195 6.27 4.10 1.19
C SER A 195 6.59 2.83 1.97
N VAL A 196 5.68 1.85 1.90
CA VAL A 196 5.90 0.51 2.47
C VAL A 196 5.82 -0.51 1.37
N HIS A 197 6.84 -1.36 1.29
CA HIS A 197 6.90 -2.44 0.33
C HIS A 197 6.82 -3.76 1.06
N LEU A 198 5.70 -4.45 0.87
CA LEU A 198 5.40 -5.72 1.51
C LEU A 198 5.11 -6.78 0.43
N VAL A 199 5.85 -7.88 0.49
CA VAL A 199 5.64 -9.05 -0.38
C VAL A 199 5.15 -10.21 0.49
N ILE A 200 4.02 -10.77 0.12
CA ILE A 200 3.51 -12.03 0.68
C ILE A 200 3.58 -13.06 -0.43
N GLY A 201 4.25 -14.18 -0.17
CA GLY A 201 4.42 -15.22 -1.16
C GLY A 201 4.40 -16.61 -0.54
N ARG A 202 4.55 -17.60 -1.41
CA ARG A 202 4.74 -19.01 -1.05
C ARG A 202 6.08 -19.52 -1.57
N TRP A 203 6.66 -20.49 -0.90
CA TRP A 203 8.00 -21.02 -1.20
C TRP A 203 8.07 -22.55 -1.23
#